data_AF-A0A8X6P7T8-F1
#
_entry.id   AF-A0A8X6P7T8-F1
#
_cell.length_a   1.000
_cell.length_b   1.000
_cell.length_c   1.000
_cell.angle_alpha   90.00
_cell.angle_beta   90.00
_cell.angle_gamma   90.00
#
_symmetry.space_group_name_H-M   'P 1'
#
loop_
_entity.id
_entity.type
_entity.pdbx_description
1 polymer ?
#
loop_
_entity_poly.entity_id
_entity_poly.type
_entity_poly.pdbx_seq_one_letter_code
_entity_poly.pdbx_strand_id
1 'polypeptide(L)'
;MRQSQGTEQVDAYVAAYECAIFLRGVTLDSRVIVKFVCSKSRVAPLKLLTLPILELLGCLLSDRLSKQVSKCLKFEANCYFWTDSNKCTYWIKGKIYNYKPFVKNRVRATQHLTERDQWSHCPGRENPADILSRDIPASDLAKNSLW
;
A
#
# COMPACT_ATOMS: atom_id res chain seq x y z
N MET A 1 -28.94 -11.08 19.26
CA MET A 1 -27.89 -12.03 18.82
C MET A 1 -26.85 -11.25 18.02
N ARG A 2 -25.70 -10.89 18.63
CA ARG A 2 -24.61 -10.21 17.93
C ARG A 2 -23.77 -11.29 17.23
N GLN A 3 -23.78 -11.30 15.90
CA GLN A 3 -22.77 -12.05 15.15
C GLN A 3 -21.41 -11.40 15.44
N SER A 4 -20.49 -12.17 16.02
CA SER A 4 -19.09 -11.81 16.13
C SER A 4 -18.49 -11.78 14.72
N GLN A 5 -18.58 -10.63 14.05
CA GLN A 5 -17.93 -10.39 12.76
C GLN A 5 -16.41 -10.54 12.97
N GLY A 6 -15.79 -11.49 12.25
CA GLY A 6 -14.35 -11.48 12.08
C GLY A 6 -13.93 -10.14 11.48
N THR A 7 -12.85 -9.55 11.99
CA THR A 7 -12.34 -8.28 11.47
C THR A 7 -11.52 -8.56 10.21
N GLU A 8 -12.04 -8.09 9.08
CA GLU A 8 -11.36 -8.13 7.79
C GLU A 8 -10.67 -6.78 7.52
N GLN A 9 -9.41 -6.86 7.10
CA GLN A 9 -8.53 -5.73 6.86
C GLN A 9 -7.81 -5.93 5.53
N VAL A 10 -7.55 -4.83 4.83
CA VAL A 10 -6.74 -4.79 3.63
C VAL A 10 -5.44 -4.08 4.00
N ASP A 11 -4.30 -4.76 3.84
CA ASP A 11 -2.99 -4.19 4.05
C ASP A 11 -2.31 -3.98 2.70
N ALA A 12 -1.99 -2.72 2.39
CA ALA A 12 -1.37 -2.34 1.14
C ALA A 12 0.03 -1.77 1.38
N TYR A 13 1.04 -2.39 0.80
CA TYR A 13 2.45 -2.08 0.99
C TYR A 13 3.02 -1.43 -0.27
N VAL A 14 3.90 -0.45 -0.11
CA VAL A 14 4.45 0.36 -1.20
C VAL A 14 5.95 0.48 -1.09
N ALA A 15 6.65 0.26 -2.21
CA ALA A 15 8.08 0.51 -2.38
C ALA A 15 8.30 1.12 -3.78
N ALA A 16 9.07 2.21 -3.87
CA ALA A 16 9.29 2.94 -5.13
C ALA A 16 7.97 3.13 -5.94
N TYR A 17 7.92 2.70 -7.21
CA TYR A 17 6.71 2.80 -8.04
C TYR A 17 5.90 1.49 -8.09
N GLU A 18 5.85 0.78 -6.97
CA GLU A 18 5.28 -0.56 -6.87
C GLU A 18 4.45 -0.72 -5.59
N CYS A 19 3.50 -1.65 -5.62
CA CYS A 19 2.71 -1.99 -4.45
C CYS A 19 2.29 -3.47 -4.41
N ALA A 20 2.01 -3.97 -3.21
CA ALA A 20 1.46 -5.29 -2.93
C ALA A 20 0.28 -5.16 -1.97
N ILE A 21 -0.81 -5.89 -2.21
CA ILE A 21 -2.03 -5.89 -1.39
C ILE A 21 -2.26 -7.27 -0.81
N PHE A 22 -2.51 -7.29 0.50
CA PHE A 22 -2.85 -8.47 1.28
C PHE A 22 -4.20 -8.27 1.95
N LEU A 23 -4.92 -9.38 2.15
CA LEU A 23 -6.08 -9.45 3.02
C LEU A 23 -5.68 -10.10 4.32
N ARG A 24 -6.04 -9.43 5.42
CA ARG A 24 -5.86 -9.90 6.78
C ARG A 24 -7.22 -10.13 7.40
N GLY A 25 -7.50 -11.37 7.80
CA GLY A 25 -8.70 -11.75 8.53
C GLY A 25 -8.36 -12.29 9.91
N VAL A 26 -9.26 -12.07 10.87
CA VAL A 26 -9.21 -12.73 12.18
C VAL A 26 -10.36 -13.73 12.27
N THR A 27 -10.01 -15.00 12.46
CA THR A 27 -10.99 -16.07 12.64
C THR A 27 -11.64 -16.02 14.03
N LEU A 28 -12.74 -16.75 14.21
CA LEU A 28 -13.45 -16.82 15.49
C LEU A 28 -12.58 -17.35 16.65
N ASP A 29 -11.59 -18.17 16.34
CA ASP A 29 -10.60 -18.68 17.30
C ASP A 29 -9.35 -17.79 17.42
N SER A 30 -9.46 -16.51 17.04
CA SER A 30 -8.40 -15.50 17.16
C SER A 30 -7.13 -15.77 16.34
N ARG A 31 -7.18 -16.66 15.35
CA ARG A 31 -6.07 -16.85 14.42
C ARG A 31 -6.08 -15.74 13.38
N VAL A 32 -4.90 -15.18 13.11
CA VAL A 32 -4.69 -14.21 12.05
C VAL A 32 -4.36 -14.96 10.77
N ILE A 33 -5.13 -14.72 9.72
CA ILE A 33 -4.88 -15.25 8.38
C ILE A 33 -4.54 -14.08 7.48
N VAL A 34 -3.39 -14.15 6.82
CA VAL A 34 -2.97 -13.18 5.80
C VAL A 34 -2.90 -13.89 4.46
N LYS A 35 -3.45 -13.28 3.41
CA LYS A 35 -3.45 -13.80 2.05
C LYS A 35 -3.06 -12.70 1.07
N PHE A 36 -2.09 -12.99 0.21
CA PHE A 36 -1.79 -12.16 -0.94
C PHE A 36 -3.01 -12.07 -1.88
N VAL A 37 -3.31 -10.86 -2.35
CA VAL A 37 -4.37 -10.62 -3.34
C VAL A 37 -3.80 -10.29 -4.70
N CYS A 38 -2.98 -9.25 -4.76
CA CYS A 38 -2.39 -8.77 -5.99
C CYS A 38 -1.21 -7.84 -5.73
N SER A 39 -0.37 -7.66 -6.74
CA SER A 39 0.69 -6.66 -6.77
C SER A 39 0.66 -5.90 -8.08
N LYS A 40 1.25 -4.71 -8.09
CA LYS A 40 1.35 -3.88 -9.28
C LYS A 40 2.63 -3.06 -9.25
N SER A 41 3.47 -3.25 -10.25
CA SER A 41 4.65 -2.42 -10.51
C SER A 41 4.46 -1.57 -11.77
N ARG A 42 5.20 -0.47 -11.86
CA ARG A 42 5.28 0.36 -13.07
C ARG A 42 6.72 0.74 -13.35
N VAL A 43 7.13 0.60 -14.60
CA VAL A 43 8.44 1.07 -15.07
C VAL A 43 8.54 2.58 -14.86
N ALA A 44 9.68 3.03 -14.33
CA ALA A 44 9.95 4.44 -14.13
C ALA A 44 9.80 5.22 -15.46
N PRO A 45 9.10 6.38 -15.47
CA PRO A 45 8.95 7.18 -16.68
C PRO A 45 10.30 7.60 -17.26
N LEU A 46 10.38 7.75 -18.60
CA LEU A 46 11.59 8.24 -19.29
C LEU A 46 12.04 9.62 -18.82
N LYS A 47 11.10 10.44 -18.34
CA LYS A 47 11.43 11.68 -17.65
C LYS A 47 12.04 11.32 -16.29
N LEU A 48 13.27 11.78 -16.04
CA LEU A 48 13.95 11.64 -14.76
C LEU A 48 13.07 12.16 -13.61
N LEU A 49 12.62 11.24 -12.77
CA LEU A 49 11.93 11.49 -11.52
C LEU A 49 12.83 11.07 -10.37
N THR A 50 12.81 11.82 -9.28
CA THR A 50 13.55 11.45 -8.07
C THR A 50 12.87 10.28 -7.36
N LEU A 51 13.62 9.52 -6.56
CA LEU A 51 13.07 8.40 -5.79
C LEU A 51 11.85 8.80 -4.92
N PRO A 52 11.85 9.92 -4.17
CA PRO A 52 10.67 10.34 -3.41
C PRO A 52 9.41 10.56 -4.26
N ILE A 53 9.59 10.95 -5.53
CA ILE A 53 8.48 11.11 -6.45
C ILE A 53 7.96 9.76 -6.92
N LEU A 54 8.85 8.79 -7.17
CA LEU A 54 8.45 7.42 -7.51
C LEU A 54 7.69 6.77 -6.35
N GLU A 55 8.20 6.89 -5.13
CA GLU A 55 7.52 6.43 -3.90
C GLU A 55 6.11 7.01 -3.77
N LEU A 56 5.95 8.33 -3.96
CA LEU A 56 4.64 8.98 -3.91
C LEU A 56 3.70 8.48 -5.02
N LEU A 57 4.25 8.16 -6.20
CA LEU A 57 3.47 7.57 -7.28
C LEU A 57 3.07 6.12 -6.96
N GLY A 58 3.92 5.35 -6.25
CA GLY A 58 3.58 4.05 -5.68
C GLY A 58 2.44 4.16 -4.66
N CYS A 59 2.44 5.17 -3.80
CA CYS A 59 1.33 5.43 -2.88
C CYS A 59 0.01 5.65 -3.62
N LEU A 60 0.02 6.49 -4.67
CA LEU A 60 -1.13 6.74 -5.54
C LEU A 60 -1.48 5.55 -6.45
N LEU A 61 -0.61 4.57 -6.58
CA LEU A 61 -0.92 3.31 -7.27
C LEU A 61 -1.69 2.39 -6.32
N SER A 62 -1.23 2.32 -5.08
CA SER A 62 -1.79 1.50 -4.00
C SER A 62 -3.21 1.91 -3.63
N ASP A 63 -3.50 3.20 -3.49
CA ASP A 63 -4.85 3.69 -3.16
C ASP A 63 -5.88 3.29 -4.24
N ARG A 64 -5.53 3.41 -5.52
CA ARG A 64 -6.36 3.04 -6.67
C ARG A 64 -6.55 1.54 -6.74
N LEU A 65 -5.48 0.78 -6.55
CA LEU A 65 -5.54 -0.68 -6.60
C LEU A 65 -6.40 -1.22 -5.45
N SER A 66 -6.23 -0.70 -4.24
CA SER A 66 -7.08 -1.07 -3.08
C SER A 66 -8.56 -0.82 -3.37
N LYS A 67 -8.90 0.35 -3.94
CA LYS A 67 -10.28 0.66 -4.33
C LYS A 67 -10.83 -0.28 -5.40
N GLN A 68 -9.99 -0.74 -6.33
CA GLN A 68 -10.39 -1.76 -7.32
C GLN A 68 -10.62 -3.12 -6.66
N VAL A 69 -9.72 -3.53 -5.76
CA VAL A 69 -9.83 -4.79 -5.01
C VAL A 69 -11.12 -4.83 -4.19
N SER A 70 -11.43 -3.78 -3.41
CA SER A 70 -12.68 -3.72 -2.64
C SER A 70 -13.92 -3.83 -3.53
N LYS A 71 -13.92 -3.18 -4.70
CA LYS A 71 -15.02 -3.29 -5.68
C LYS A 71 -15.16 -4.71 -6.24
N CYS A 72 -14.04 -5.37 -6.57
CA CYS A 72 -14.04 -6.72 -7.13
C CYS A 72 -14.50 -7.75 -6.11
N LEU A 73 -14.08 -7.60 -4.85
CA LEU A 73 -14.41 -8.54 -3.78
C LEU A 73 -15.79 -8.31 -3.15
N LYS A 74 -16.43 -7.17 -3.44
CA LYS A 74 -17.79 -6.81 -2.98
C LYS A 74 -17.95 -6.78 -1.46
N PHE A 75 -16.89 -6.45 -0.73
CA PHE A 75 -16.97 -6.19 0.71
C PHE A 75 -16.20 -4.93 1.09
N GLU A 76 -16.64 -4.29 2.17
CA GLU A 76 -15.98 -3.14 2.77
C GLU A 76 -15.06 -3.62 3.88
N ALA A 77 -13.76 -3.38 3.70
CA ALA A 77 -12.73 -3.71 4.67
C ALA A 77 -12.06 -2.43 5.16
N ASN A 78 -11.57 -2.45 6.39
CA ASN A 78 -10.65 -1.41 6.85
C ASN A 78 -9.35 -1.52 6.05
N CYS A 79 -8.99 -0.47 5.32
CA CYS A 79 -7.76 -0.43 4.53
C CYS A 79 -6.66 0.28 5.30
N TYR A 80 -5.46 -0.30 5.34
CA TYR A 80 -4.24 0.26 5.90
C TYR A 80 -3.16 0.29 4.83
N PHE A 81 -2.41 1.38 4.78
CA PHE A 81 -1.40 1.63 3.77
C PHE A 81 -0.04 1.83 4.44
N TRP A 82 0.95 1.12 3.95
CA TRP A 82 2.29 1.02 4.52
C TRP A 82 3.32 1.43 3.48
N THR A 83 4.25 2.30 3.86
CA THR A 83 5.39 2.70 3.02
C THR A 83 6.63 2.84 3.88
N ASP A 84 7.80 2.51 3.35
CA ASP A 84 9.11 2.76 3.95
C ASP A 84 9.62 4.19 3.74
N SER A 85 8.92 4.97 2.94
CA SER A 85 9.26 6.36 2.70
C SER A 85 8.66 7.28 3.77
N ASN A 86 9.48 7.66 4.75
CA ASN A 86 9.13 8.72 5.71
C ASN A 86 8.70 10.03 5.02
N LYS A 87 9.26 10.34 3.84
CA LYS A 87 8.85 11.51 3.04
C LYS A 87 7.42 11.37 2.54
N CYS A 88 7.04 10.21 2.03
CA CYS A 88 5.68 9.96 1.58
C CYS A 88 4.69 10.00 2.75
N THR A 89 5.01 9.34 3.87
CA THR A 89 4.19 9.42 5.08
C THR A 89 3.99 10.86 5.54
N TYR A 90 5.07 11.66 5.58
CA TYR A 90 5.00 13.08 5.94
C TYR A 90 4.11 13.88 4.98
N TRP A 91 4.28 13.70 3.66
CA TRP A 91 3.48 14.41 2.67
C TRP A 91 2.00 14.04 2.73
N ILE A 92 1.68 12.75 2.86
CA ILE A 92 0.31 12.25 2.85
C ILE A 92 -0.44 12.68 4.12
N LYS A 93 0.22 12.68 5.28
CA LYS A 93 -0.40 13.14 6.54
C LYS A 93 -0.45 14.66 6.67
N GLY A 94 0.43 15.37 5.96
CA GLY A 94 0.57 16.82 6.05
C GLY A 94 -0.53 17.65 5.35
N LYS A 95 -0.48 18.96 5.59
CA LYS A 95 -1.31 19.96 4.89
C LYS A 95 -0.61 20.38 3.59
N ILE A 96 -1.32 20.30 2.46
CA ILE A 96 -0.76 20.40 1.11
C ILE A 96 -0.39 21.82 0.63
N TYR A 97 -0.62 22.86 1.43
CA TYR A 97 -0.56 24.27 0.96
C TYR A 97 0.82 24.70 0.45
N ASN A 98 1.90 24.14 1.04
CA ASN A 98 3.27 24.51 0.73
C ASN A 98 4.00 23.53 -0.20
N TYR A 99 3.30 22.52 -0.73
CA TYR A 99 3.92 21.53 -1.61
C TYR A 99 4.02 22.06 -3.04
N LYS A 100 5.12 21.68 -3.72
CA LYS A 100 5.28 21.92 -5.16
C LYS A 100 4.08 21.33 -5.92
N PRO A 101 3.59 21.97 -7.00
CA PRO A 101 2.36 21.57 -7.68
C PRO A 101 2.25 20.08 -8.00
N PHE A 102 3.36 19.45 -8.43
CA PHE A 102 3.40 18.03 -8.76
C PHE A 102 3.08 17.14 -7.54
N VAL A 103 3.72 17.40 -6.40
CA VAL A 103 3.52 16.66 -5.13
C VAL A 103 2.13 16.97 -4.59
N LYS A 104 1.77 18.26 -4.56
CA LYS A 104 0.46 18.74 -4.10
C LYS A 104 -0.70 18.00 -4.77
N ASN A 105 -0.67 17.89 -6.10
CA ASN A 105 -1.74 17.25 -6.86
C ASN A 105 -1.86 15.75 -6.59
N ARG A 106 -0.73 15.06 -6.35
CA ARG A 106 -0.71 13.61 -6.05
C ARG A 106 -1.15 13.32 -4.63
N VAL A 107 -0.65 14.09 -3.66
CA VAL A 107 -1.12 14.01 -2.28
C VAL A 107 -2.61 14.32 -2.21
N ARG A 108 -3.11 15.33 -2.93
CA ARG A 108 -4.54 15.64 -3.00
C ARG A 108 -5.36 14.47 -3.57
N ALA A 109 -4.87 13.82 -4.62
CA ALA A 109 -5.54 12.65 -5.19
C ALA A 109 -5.59 11.48 -4.19
N THR A 110 -4.50 11.23 -3.46
CA THR A 110 -4.44 10.19 -2.43
C THR A 110 -5.35 10.48 -1.24
N GLN A 111 -5.33 11.72 -0.73
CA GLN A 111 -6.23 12.19 0.33
C GLN A 111 -7.71 12.22 -0.08
N HIS A 112 -8.04 12.12 -1.37
CA HIS A 112 -9.41 12.00 -1.86
C HIS A 112 -9.89 10.54 -1.90
N LEU A 113 -8.95 9.58 -1.94
CA LEU A 113 -9.24 8.15 -2.00
C LEU A 113 -9.10 7.46 -0.64
N THR A 114 -8.37 8.07 0.29
CA THR A 114 -7.99 7.49 1.59
C THR A 114 -7.93 8.57 2.66
N GLU A 115 -8.17 8.17 3.90
CA GLU A 115 -7.99 9.00 5.08
C GLU A 115 -6.51 9.03 5.51
N ARG A 116 -6.07 10.14 6.10
CA ARG A 116 -4.66 10.35 6.49
C ARG A 116 -4.18 9.33 7.51
N ASP A 117 -5.08 8.89 8.39
CA ASP A 117 -4.77 7.97 9.49
C ASP A 117 -4.66 6.51 9.02
N GLN A 118 -5.06 6.21 7.78
CA GLN A 118 -4.85 4.90 7.17
C GLN A 118 -3.41 4.68 6.73
N TRP A 119 -2.59 5.74 6.65
CA TRP A 119 -1.21 5.65 6.19
C TRP A 119 -0.23 5.52 7.35
N SER A 120 0.74 4.63 7.24
CA SER A 120 1.76 4.39 8.25
C SER A 120 3.11 4.09 7.63
N HIS A 121 4.16 4.32 8.42
CA HIS A 121 5.52 3.95 8.03
C HIS A 121 5.77 2.47 8.37
N CYS A 122 6.38 1.72 7.45
CA CYS A 122 6.87 0.36 7.66
C CYS A 122 8.35 0.30 7.26
N PRO A 123 9.28 -0.18 8.10
CA PRO A 123 10.69 -0.31 7.70
C PRO A 123 10.85 -1.15 6.42
N GLY A 124 11.73 -0.74 5.50
CA GLY A 124 11.89 -1.43 4.20
C GLY A 124 12.19 -2.93 4.30
N ARG A 125 12.90 -3.37 5.34
CA ARG A 125 13.16 -4.81 5.59
C ARG A 125 11.91 -5.62 5.96
N GLU A 126 10.87 -4.95 6.41
CA GLU A 126 9.57 -5.51 6.81
C GLU A 126 8.50 -5.22 5.74
N ASN A 127 8.86 -4.54 4.65
CA ASN A 127 7.97 -4.13 3.57
C ASN A 127 7.94 -5.21 2.46
N PRO A 128 6.85 -5.99 2.31
CA PRO A 128 6.76 -7.02 1.28
C PRO A 128 6.88 -6.46 -0.14
N ALA A 129 6.51 -5.19 -0.36
CA ALA A 129 6.61 -4.55 -1.67
C ALA A 129 8.07 -4.26 -2.06
N ASP A 130 9.00 -4.13 -1.11
CA ASP A 130 10.40 -3.88 -1.43
C ASP A 130 11.05 -5.08 -2.14
N ILE A 131 10.57 -6.30 -1.85
CA ILE A 131 11.02 -7.53 -2.51
C ILE A 131 10.70 -7.51 -4.01
N LEU A 132 9.60 -6.86 -4.43
CA LEU A 132 9.22 -6.75 -5.84
C LEU A 132 10.27 -6.01 -6.67
N SER A 133 11.00 -5.08 -6.05
CA SER A 133 12.00 -4.25 -6.71
C SER A 133 13.39 -4.90 -6.81
N ARG A 134 13.59 -6.07 -6.20
CA ARG A 134 14.91 -6.70 -6.01
C ARG A 134 15.25 -7.82 -6.98
N ASP A 135 14.48 -7.98 -8.07
CA ASP A 135 14.67 -9.07 -9.07
C ASP A 135 14.87 -10.45 -8.42
N ILE A 136 13.86 -10.89 -7.65
CA ILE A 136 13.87 -12.21 -7.01
C ILE A 136 13.22 -13.28 -7.93
N PRO A 137 13.81 -14.49 -8.05
CA PRO A 137 13.15 -15.61 -8.72
C PRO A 137 11.83 -15.98 -8.03
N ALA A 138 10.82 -16.37 -8.83
CA ALA A 138 9.52 -16.79 -8.29
C ALA A 138 9.62 -17.97 -7.29
N SER A 139 10.59 -18.87 -7.48
CA SER A 139 10.86 -19.98 -6.55
C SER A 139 11.34 -19.53 -5.17
N ASP A 140 12.05 -18.40 -5.10
CA ASP A 140 12.56 -17.84 -3.86
C ASP A 140 11.53 -16.92 -3.21
N LEU A 141 10.75 -16.19 -4.02
CA LEU A 141 9.59 -15.45 -3.55
C LEU A 141 8.59 -16.36 -2.84
N ALA A 142 8.31 -17.55 -3.38
CA ALA A 142 7.40 -18.52 -2.77
C ALA A 142 7.84 -19.05 -1.40
N LYS A 143 9.12 -18.90 -1.04
CA LYS A 143 9.68 -19.29 0.27
C LYS A 143 9.86 -18.10 1.21
N ASN A 144 9.55 -16.89 0.74
CA ASN A 144 9.77 -15.68 1.51
C ASN A 144 8.71 -15.52 2.60
N SER A 145 9.11 -15.29 3.84
CA SER A 145 8.19 -15.18 4.97
C SER A 145 7.30 -13.93 4.95
N LEU A 146 7.61 -12.94 4.11
CA LEU A 146 6.80 -11.74 3.92
C LEU A 146 5.71 -11.91 2.84
N TRP A 147 5.67 -13.04 2.14
CA TRP A 147 4.78 -13.32 1.00
C TRP A 147 3.90 -14.55 1.21
#